data_AF-F3QGQ8-F1
#
_entry.id   AF-F3QGQ8-F1
#
_cell.length_a   1.000
_cell.length_b   1.000
_cell.length_c   1.000
_cell.angle_alpha   90.00
_cell.angle_beta   90.00
_cell.angle_gamma   90.00
#
_symmetry.space_group_name_H-M   'P 1'
#
loop_
_entity.id
_entity.type
_entity.pdbx_description
1 polymer ?
#
loop_
_entity_poly.entity_id
_entity_poly.type
_entity_poly.pdbx_seq_one_letter_code
_entity_poly.pdbx_strand_id
1 'polypeptide(L)'
;MKFTYKAALLICSSVFAMSVQAAGMPQSSKHAQRGVNCTQCHTTGKFEPVETKQCQTCHNQDQLAQKTDRLNYISRMKNPKTGEVKEHLARINPHDRYHFGKTEDCTDCHREHRPSVNDCATCHDVKAWNMKDPK
;
A
#
# COMPACT_ATOMS: atom_id res chain seq x y z
N MET A 1 -58.24 14.95 -53.00
CA MET A 1 -58.15 15.38 -51.59
C MET A 1 -56.73 15.08 -51.11
N LYS A 2 -55.91 16.12 -50.90
CA LYS A 2 -54.48 16.00 -50.58
C LYS A 2 -54.31 15.97 -49.07
N PHE A 3 -53.82 14.86 -48.51
CA PHE A 3 -53.33 14.83 -47.12
C PHE A 3 -51.81 14.63 -47.14
N THR A 4 -51.12 15.75 -46.95
CA THR A 4 -49.68 15.81 -46.70
C THR A 4 -49.41 15.46 -45.25
N TYR A 5 -48.89 14.26 -44.98
CA TYR A 5 -48.29 13.95 -43.68
C TYR A 5 -46.78 14.16 -43.79
N LYS A 6 -46.30 15.22 -43.12
CA LYS A 6 -44.87 15.46 -42.91
C LYS A 6 -44.33 14.34 -42.01
N ALA A 7 -43.55 13.43 -42.58
CA ALA A 7 -42.76 12.50 -41.80
C ALA A 7 -41.72 13.31 -41.00
N ALA A 8 -41.96 13.45 -39.70
CA ALA A 8 -41.00 14.04 -38.79
C ALA A 8 -39.80 13.08 -38.69
N LEU A 9 -38.67 13.52 -39.25
CA LEU A 9 -37.39 12.86 -39.16
C LEU A 9 -36.96 12.83 -37.68
N LEU A 10 -37.16 11.70 -37.01
CA LEU A 10 -36.60 11.43 -35.69
C LEU A 10 -35.09 11.23 -35.86
N ILE A 11 -34.34 12.30 -35.62
CA ILE A 11 -32.87 12.29 -35.54
C ILE A 11 -32.49 11.53 -34.26
N CYS A 12 -32.31 10.22 -34.38
CA CYS A 12 -31.62 9.39 -33.39
C CYS A 12 -30.12 9.69 -33.46
N SER A 13 -29.72 10.86 -32.96
CA SER A 13 -28.31 11.15 -32.65
C SER A 13 -27.98 10.53 -31.29
N SER A 14 -27.86 9.20 -31.26
CA SER A 14 -27.22 8.50 -30.15
C SER A 14 -25.73 8.80 -30.20
N VAL A 15 -25.33 9.90 -29.55
CA VAL A 15 -23.92 10.15 -29.22
C VAL A 15 -23.56 9.12 -28.15
N PHE A 16 -23.09 7.96 -28.60
CA PHE A 16 -22.44 6.98 -27.73
C PHE A 16 -21.08 7.59 -27.36
N ALA A 17 -21.07 8.40 -26.31
CA ALA A 17 -19.83 8.83 -25.68
C ALA A 17 -19.17 7.57 -25.10
N MET A 18 -18.32 6.92 -25.90
CA MET A 18 -17.39 5.92 -25.39
C MET A 18 -16.58 6.61 -24.32
N SER A 19 -16.93 6.33 -23.06
CA SER A 19 -16.07 6.63 -21.94
C SER A 19 -14.82 5.79 -22.18
N VAL A 20 -13.73 6.42 -22.62
CA VAL A 20 -12.41 5.80 -22.56
C VAL A 20 -12.21 5.45 -21.10
N GLN A 21 -12.46 4.19 -20.72
CA GLN A 21 -11.91 3.67 -19.48
C GLN A 21 -10.40 3.76 -19.66
N ALA A 22 -9.79 4.69 -18.94
CA ALA A 22 -8.34 4.78 -18.83
C ALA A 22 -7.85 3.46 -18.21
N ALA A 23 -7.53 2.49 -19.07
CA ALA A 23 -6.87 1.27 -18.67
C ALA A 23 -5.50 1.64 -18.13
N GLY A 24 -5.30 1.46 -16.82
CA GLY A 24 -3.98 1.31 -16.23
C GLY A 24 -3.11 2.56 -16.12
N MET A 25 -3.66 3.73 -15.76
CA MET A 25 -2.77 4.74 -15.16
C MET A 25 -2.20 4.13 -13.86
N PRO A 26 -0.86 4.05 -13.71
CA PRO A 26 -0.28 3.60 -12.45
C PRO A 26 -0.86 4.49 -11.37
N GLN A 27 -1.45 3.87 -10.34
CA GLN A 27 -2.05 4.57 -9.22
C GLN A 27 -1.06 5.65 -8.79
N SER A 28 -1.44 6.93 -8.94
CA SER A 28 -0.49 8.02 -8.74
C SER A 28 0.13 7.86 -7.35
N SER A 29 1.46 7.91 -7.28
CA SER A 29 2.13 7.64 -6.01
C SER A 29 1.61 8.55 -4.92
N LYS A 30 1.48 8.02 -3.70
CA LYS A 30 1.09 8.86 -2.55
C LYS A 30 2.10 9.98 -2.29
N HIS A 31 3.33 9.78 -2.75
CA HIS A 31 4.37 10.80 -2.79
C HIS A 31 4.09 11.85 -3.87
N ALA A 32 3.78 11.47 -5.12
CA ALA A 32 3.44 12.44 -6.19
C ALA A 32 2.17 13.23 -5.85
N GLN A 33 1.16 12.61 -5.24
CA GLN A 33 -0.03 13.29 -4.74
C GLN A 33 0.28 14.35 -3.66
N ARG A 34 1.43 14.21 -2.98
CA ARG A 34 1.96 15.17 -2.00
C ARG A 34 3.01 16.11 -2.58
N GLY A 35 3.15 16.17 -3.90
CA GLY A 35 4.07 17.08 -4.60
C GLY A 35 5.53 16.60 -4.63
N VAL A 36 5.80 15.32 -4.32
CA VAL A 36 7.14 14.75 -4.49
C VAL A 36 7.38 14.44 -5.97
N ASN A 37 8.37 15.09 -6.55
CA ASN A 37 8.78 14.92 -7.95
C ASN A 37 9.56 13.62 -8.16
N CYS A 38 9.50 13.08 -9.37
CA CYS A 38 10.16 11.81 -9.72
C CYS A 38 11.67 11.82 -9.43
N THR A 39 12.34 12.95 -9.67
CA THR A 39 13.77 13.15 -9.46
C THR A 39 14.17 13.21 -8.00
N GLN A 40 13.22 13.38 -7.08
CA GLN A 40 13.48 13.31 -5.63
C GLN A 40 13.71 11.88 -5.16
N CYS A 41 13.33 10.86 -5.94
CA CYS A 41 13.72 9.47 -5.71
C CYS A 41 14.77 9.02 -6.74
N HIS A 42 14.52 9.26 -8.02
CA HIS A 42 15.41 8.86 -9.12
C HIS A 42 16.43 9.95 -9.44
N THR A 43 17.36 10.17 -8.52
CA THR A 43 18.33 11.29 -8.56
C THR A 43 19.29 11.24 -9.74
N THR A 44 19.52 10.04 -10.31
CA THR A 44 20.39 9.84 -11.48
C THR A 44 19.66 10.00 -12.82
N GLY A 45 18.35 10.22 -12.80
CA GLY A 45 17.50 10.19 -13.99
C GLY A 45 17.24 8.78 -14.54
N LYS A 46 17.83 7.73 -13.96
CA LYS A 46 17.49 6.34 -14.25
C LYS A 46 16.31 5.90 -13.40
N PHE A 47 15.26 5.40 -14.04
CA PHE A 47 14.04 4.91 -13.38
C PHE A 47 14.17 3.44 -12.98
N GLU A 48 15.17 3.16 -12.14
CA GLU A 48 15.44 1.84 -11.52
C GLU A 48 15.00 1.85 -10.04
N PRO A 49 14.82 0.67 -9.41
CA PRO A 49 14.57 0.60 -7.97
C PRO A 49 15.59 1.41 -7.18
N VAL A 50 15.12 2.19 -6.21
CA VAL A 50 15.97 3.00 -5.35
C VAL A 50 16.30 2.25 -4.07
N GLU A 51 17.49 2.46 -3.54
CA GLU A 51 17.86 1.91 -2.23
C GLU A 51 17.04 2.56 -1.10
N THR A 52 16.85 1.81 0.00
CA THR A 52 16.26 2.29 1.26
C THR A 52 16.79 3.65 1.71
N LYS A 53 18.08 3.97 1.47
CA LYS A 53 18.68 5.25 1.84
C LYS A 53 17.94 6.44 1.23
N GLN A 54 17.37 6.29 0.03
CA GLN A 54 16.61 7.35 -0.61
C GLN A 54 15.34 7.68 0.17
N CYS A 55 14.63 6.67 0.66
CA CYS A 55 13.46 6.83 1.53
C CYS A 55 13.85 7.54 2.84
N GLN A 56 15.02 7.19 3.37
CA GLN A 56 15.53 7.71 4.64
C GLN A 56 15.96 9.18 4.60
N THR A 57 16.09 9.77 3.41
CA THR A 57 16.31 11.22 3.28
C THR A 57 15.13 12.04 3.82
N CYS A 58 13.93 11.46 3.86
CA CYS A 58 12.73 12.08 4.43
C CYS A 58 12.12 11.29 5.60
N HIS A 59 12.30 9.96 5.63
CA HIS A 59 11.72 9.07 6.62
C HIS A 59 12.77 8.46 7.55
N ASN A 60 12.89 8.98 8.78
CA ASN A 60 13.82 8.42 9.74
C ASN A 60 13.34 7.05 10.27
N GLN A 61 14.18 6.01 10.14
CA GLN A 61 13.84 4.64 10.50
C GLN A 61 13.51 4.47 11.99
N ASP A 62 14.25 5.11 12.89
CA ASP A 62 14.00 5.01 14.32
C ASP A 62 12.68 5.69 14.72
N GLN A 63 12.38 6.83 14.09
CA GLN A 63 11.10 7.50 14.31
C GLN A 63 9.92 6.69 13.77
N LEU A 64 10.10 6.00 12.64
CA LEU A 64 9.08 5.09 12.10
C LEU A 64 8.83 3.94 13.07
N ALA A 65 9.90 3.26 13.50
CA ALA A 65 9.85 2.19 14.50
C ALA A 65 9.11 2.64 15.76
N GLN A 66 9.53 3.76 16.35
CA GLN A 66 8.91 4.30 17.56
C GLN A 66 7.41 4.61 17.37
N LYS A 67 7.03 5.21 16.23
CA LYS A 67 5.61 5.52 15.93
C LYS A 67 4.76 4.27 15.74
N THR A 68 5.37 3.15 15.35
CA THR A 68 4.68 1.87 15.15
C THR A 68 4.83 0.89 16.31
N ASP A 69 5.50 1.27 17.40
CA ASP A 69 5.63 0.42 18.61
C ASP A 69 4.29 0.04 19.23
N ARG A 70 3.27 0.89 19.06
CA ARG A 70 1.89 0.62 19.49
C ARG A 70 1.27 -0.64 18.87
N LEU A 71 1.88 -1.20 17.81
CA LEU A 71 1.42 -2.43 17.18
C LEU A 71 1.87 -3.67 17.98
N ASN A 72 2.92 -3.56 18.78
CA ASN A 72 3.32 -4.64 19.67
C ASN A 72 2.25 -4.89 20.73
N TYR A 73 2.10 -6.14 21.16
CA TYR A 73 1.10 -6.51 22.17
C TYR A 73 1.62 -7.61 23.09
N ILE A 74 1.00 -7.76 24.27
CA ILE A 74 1.30 -8.87 25.18
C ILE A 74 0.54 -10.11 24.73
N SER A 75 1.27 -11.12 24.29
CA SER A 75 0.71 -12.43 23.96
C SER A 75 0.72 -13.31 25.19
N ARG A 76 -0.47 -13.81 25.55
CA ARG A 76 -0.69 -14.70 26.68
C ARG A 76 -0.95 -16.11 26.15
N MET A 77 -0.11 -17.05 26.55
CA MET A 77 -0.25 -18.46 26.18
C MET A 77 -0.45 -19.30 27.42
N LYS A 78 -1.51 -20.11 27.44
CA LYS A 78 -1.79 -21.07 28.51
C LYS A 78 -1.36 -22.47 28.05
N ASN A 79 -0.51 -23.12 28.84
CA ASN A 79 -0.18 -24.51 28.64
C ASN A 79 -1.40 -25.38 28.97
N PRO A 80 -1.94 -26.17 28.01
CA PRO A 80 -3.15 -26.95 28.24
C PRO A 80 -2.93 -28.13 29.21
N LYS A 81 -1.69 -28.58 29.43
CA LYS A 81 -1.37 -29.71 30.32
C LYS A 81 -1.13 -29.27 31.76
N THR A 82 -0.39 -28.18 31.96
CA THR A 82 -0.01 -27.71 33.30
C THR A 82 -0.90 -26.58 33.81
N GLY A 83 -1.67 -25.95 32.92
CA GLY A 83 -2.44 -24.74 33.24
C GLY A 83 -1.60 -23.47 33.38
N GLU A 84 -0.27 -23.57 33.30
CA GLU A 84 0.65 -22.44 33.41
C GLU A 84 0.37 -21.40 32.34
N VAL A 85 0.32 -20.12 32.72
CA VAL A 85 0.14 -18.99 31.81
C VAL A 85 1.47 -18.25 31.69
N LYS A 86 1.96 -18.10 30.46
CA LYS A 86 3.13 -17.27 30.17
C LYS A 86 2.72 -16.09 29.31
N GLU A 87 3.25 -14.93 29.67
CA GLU A 87 3.11 -13.70 28.91
C GLU A 87 4.44 -13.36 28.27
N HIS A 88 4.39 -12.87 27.03
CA HIS A 88 5.55 -12.31 26.36
C HIS A 88 5.11 -11.14 25.48
N LEU A 89 6.02 -10.19 25.29
CA LEU A 89 5.82 -9.12 24.31
C LEU A 89 5.98 -9.69 22.90
N ALA A 90 4.89 -9.76 22.16
CA ALA A 90 4.90 -10.06 20.73
C ALA A 90 5.36 -8.83 19.96
N ARG A 91 6.58 -8.89 19.41
CA ARG A 91 7.19 -7.83 18.61
C ARG A 91 6.75 -7.93 17.15
N ILE A 92 5.57 -7.41 16.83
CA ILE A 92 4.99 -7.44 15.48
C ILE A 92 5.17 -6.10 14.72
N ASN A 93 5.91 -5.15 15.30
CA ASN A 93 6.22 -3.88 14.65
C ASN A 93 6.94 -4.12 13.30
N PRO A 94 6.36 -3.74 12.14
CA PRO A 94 6.98 -3.98 10.83
C PRO A 94 8.22 -3.13 10.57
N HIS A 95 8.49 -2.11 11.39
CA HIS A 95 9.68 -1.27 11.31
C HIS A 95 10.70 -1.56 12.42
N ASP A 96 10.40 -2.51 13.31
CA ASP A 96 11.33 -3.08 14.28
C ASP A 96 10.96 -4.54 14.54
N ARG A 97 11.29 -5.37 13.55
CA ARG A 97 10.81 -6.73 13.41
C ARG A 97 11.57 -7.68 14.32
N TYR A 98 10.93 -8.76 14.77
CA TYR A 98 11.60 -9.77 15.59
C TYR A 98 12.80 -10.43 14.90
N HIS A 99 12.70 -10.73 13.59
CA HIS A 99 13.74 -11.45 12.85
C HIS A 99 14.81 -10.55 12.25
N PHE A 100 14.42 -9.38 11.74
CA PHE A 100 15.27 -8.51 10.92
C PHE A 100 15.51 -7.13 11.55
N GLY A 101 14.99 -6.89 12.76
CA GLY A 101 15.08 -5.60 13.43
C GLY A 101 14.61 -4.47 12.51
N LYS A 102 15.49 -3.49 12.29
CA LYS A 102 15.22 -2.28 11.51
C LYS A 102 15.89 -2.28 10.13
N THR A 103 16.40 -3.41 9.64
CA THR A 103 17.31 -3.45 8.48
C THR A 103 16.68 -3.94 7.18
N GLU A 104 15.40 -4.33 7.17
CA GLU A 104 14.72 -4.70 5.92
C GLU A 104 14.68 -3.53 4.93
N ASP A 105 14.76 -3.83 3.64
CA ASP A 105 14.56 -2.82 2.61
C ASP A 105 13.12 -2.30 2.63
N CYS A 106 12.98 -0.97 2.52
CA CYS A 106 11.66 -0.33 2.50
C CYS A 106 10.77 -0.87 1.37
N THR A 107 11.37 -1.18 0.21
CA THR A 107 10.67 -1.52 -1.02
C THR A 107 10.12 -2.94 -1.08
N ASP A 108 10.56 -3.82 -0.18
CA ASP A 108 10.02 -5.18 -0.06
C ASP A 108 8.53 -5.13 0.27
N CYS A 109 8.14 -4.18 1.12
CA CYS A 109 6.75 -3.92 1.51
C CYS A 109 6.15 -2.69 0.81
N HIS A 110 6.84 -1.54 0.85
CA HIS A 110 6.34 -0.26 0.35
C HIS A 110 6.69 -0.05 -1.13
N ARG A 111 5.71 -0.20 -2.01
CA ARG A 111 5.93 -0.18 -3.46
C ARG A 111 5.23 1.02 -4.07
N GLU A 112 5.97 1.72 -4.93
CA GLU A 112 5.48 2.98 -5.49
C GLU A 112 4.78 2.81 -6.83
N HIS A 113 5.30 1.92 -7.68
CA HIS A 113 4.79 1.72 -9.04
C HIS A 113 3.89 0.49 -9.18
N ARG A 114 3.48 -0.08 -8.05
CA ARG A 114 2.55 -1.21 -7.92
C ARG A 114 1.99 -1.27 -6.49
N PRO A 115 0.94 -2.05 -6.22
CA PRO A 115 0.42 -2.18 -4.86
C PRO A 115 1.48 -2.64 -3.86
N SER A 116 1.55 -1.93 -2.73
CA SER A 116 2.30 -2.32 -1.54
C SER A 116 1.75 -3.61 -0.94
N VAL A 117 2.61 -4.38 -0.28
CA VAL A 117 2.25 -5.65 0.36
C VAL A 117 2.84 -5.71 1.75
N ASN A 118 2.20 -6.43 2.66
CA ASN A 118 2.78 -6.80 3.93
C ASN A 118 3.55 -8.12 3.79
N ASP A 119 4.87 -8.05 3.73
CA ASP A 119 5.70 -9.23 3.51
C ASP A 119 5.65 -10.25 4.65
N CYS A 120 5.29 -9.81 5.87
CA CYS A 120 5.06 -10.71 6.99
C CYS A 120 3.94 -11.73 6.69
N ALA A 121 2.98 -11.38 5.81
CA ALA A 121 1.87 -12.23 5.41
C ALA A 121 2.31 -13.49 4.67
N THR A 122 3.56 -13.54 4.19
CA THR A 122 4.15 -14.74 3.57
C THR A 122 4.25 -15.89 4.58
N CYS A 123 4.49 -15.58 5.86
CA CYS A 123 4.71 -16.58 6.91
C CYS A 123 3.70 -16.50 8.07
N HIS A 124 3.06 -15.34 8.27
CA HIS A 124 2.17 -15.09 9.40
C HIS A 124 0.75 -14.78 8.95
N ASP A 125 -0.23 -15.18 9.77
CA ASP A 125 -1.59 -14.68 9.62
C ASP A 125 -1.69 -13.25 10.17
N VAL A 126 -1.27 -12.30 9.35
CA VAL A 126 -1.29 -10.86 9.70
C VAL A 126 -2.70 -10.32 9.90
N LYS A 127 -3.75 -11.02 9.41
CA LYS A 127 -5.14 -10.62 9.65
C LYS A 127 -5.53 -10.85 11.10
N ALA A 128 -5.05 -11.92 11.72
CA ALA A 128 -5.25 -12.17 13.15
C ALA A 128 -4.64 -11.05 14.02
N TRP A 129 -3.63 -10.35 13.52
CA TRP A 129 -3.03 -9.17 14.15
C TRP A 129 -3.71 -7.84 13.77
N ASN A 130 -4.77 -7.89 12.95
CA ASN A 130 -5.41 -6.71 12.37
C ASN A 130 -4.41 -5.80 11.62
N MET A 131 -3.34 -6.38 11.08
CA MET A 131 -2.37 -5.68 10.26
C MET A 131 -2.86 -5.63 8.80
N LYS A 132 -2.64 -4.48 8.17
CA LYS A 132 -3.02 -4.21 6.78
C LYS A 132 -1.77 -4.04 5.92
N ASP A 133 -1.95 -4.14 4.62
CA ASP A 133 -0.90 -3.75 3.69
C ASP A 133 -0.50 -2.28 3.91
N PRO A 134 0.79 -1.96 3.72
CA PRO A 134 1.25 -0.60 3.85
C PRO A 134 0.58 0.30 2.82
N LYS A 135 0.37 1.55 3.22
CA LYS A 135 -0.27 2.57 2.39
C LYS A 135 0.72 3.20 1.44
#